data_AF-A0A4S1FFD6-F1
#
_entry.id   AF-A0A4S1FFD6-F1
#
_cell.length_a   1.000
_cell.length_b   1.000
_cell.length_c   1.000
_cell.angle_alpha   90.00
_cell.angle_beta   90.00
_cell.angle_gamma   90.00
#
_symmetry.space_group_name_H-M   'P 1'
#
loop_
_entity.id
_entity.type
_entity.pdbx_description
1 polymer ?
#
loop_
_entity_poly.entity_id
_entity_poly.type
_entity_poly.pdbx_seq_one_letter_code
_entity_poly.pdbx_strand_id
1 'polypeptide(L)' 'MRPSILDPLFVPITSLAGVGPKVGLLIERVVPADLGDRPARASDLLFLLPNTVIDRRNRPGIALSA' A
#
# COMPACT_ATOMS: atom_id res chain seq x y z
N MET A 1 13.58 -16.20 17.10
CA MET A 1 12.88 -14.92 17.34
C MET A 1 13.01 -14.02 16.12
N ARG A 2 12.01 -13.17 15.84
CA ARG A 2 12.08 -12.19 14.74
C ARG A 2 13.00 -11.03 15.15
N PRO A 3 13.90 -10.56 14.27
CA PRO A 3 14.68 -9.34 14.50
C PRO A 3 13.79 -8.11 14.64
N SER A 4 14.05 -7.24 15.62
CA SER A 4 13.22 -6.07 15.94
C SER A 4 13.15 -5.03 14.81
N ILE A 5 14.16 -4.97 13.95
CA ILE A 5 14.14 -4.13 12.73
C ILE A 5 12.96 -4.45 11.81
N LEU A 6 12.39 -5.66 11.90
CA LEU A 6 11.25 -6.09 11.10
C LEU A 6 9.90 -5.76 11.75
N ASP A 7 9.85 -5.33 13.00
CA ASP A 7 8.59 -5.06 13.71
C ASP A 7 7.66 -4.09 12.96
N PRO A 8 8.16 -3.02 12.29
CA PRO A 8 7.33 -2.14 11.47
C PRO A 8 6.61 -2.81 10.30
N LEU A 9 7.02 -4.01 9.87
CA LEU A 9 6.31 -4.75 8.83
C LEU A 9 5.07 -5.48 9.37
N PHE A 10 4.98 -5.69 10.68
CA PHE A 10 3.92 -6.47 11.33
C PHE A 10 2.90 -5.63 12.10
N VAL A 11 3.01 -4.31 12.03
CA VAL A 11 2.02 -3.36 12.55
C VAL A 11 0.73 -3.38 11.71
N PRO A 12 -0.43 -3.04 12.29
CA PRO A 12 -1.67 -2.86 11.54
C PRO A 12 -1.52 -1.81 10.43
N ILE A 13 -2.19 -2.01 9.30
CA ILE A 13 -2.16 -1.10 8.15
C ILE A 13 -2.60 0.34 8.52
N THR A 14 -3.47 0.47 9.53
CA THR A 14 -3.97 1.76 10.04
C THR A 14 -2.95 2.58 10.81
N SER A 15 -1.76 2.02 11.10
CA SER A 15 -0.63 2.78 11.63
C SER A 15 0.07 3.65 10.57
N LEU A 16 -0.16 3.37 9.28
CA LEU A 16 0.38 4.19 8.19
C LEU A 16 -0.35 5.53 8.13
N ALA A 17 0.42 6.62 8.00
CA ALA A 17 -0.13 7.95 7.88
C ALA A 17 -1.13 8.04 6.71
N GLY A 18 -2.33 8.53 6.98
CA GLY A 18 -3.41 8.63 5.98
C GLY A 18 -4.28 7.39 5.83
N VAL A 19 -3.98 6.28 6.52
CA VAL A 19 -4.80 5.05 6.50
C VAL A 19 -5.71 4.99 7.73
N GLY A 20 -6.91 5.56 7.60
CA GLY A 20 -7.97 5.42 8.62
C GLY A 20 -8.71 4.08 8.54
N PRO A 21 -9.64 3.79 9.49
CA PRO A 21 -10.38 2.53 9.54
C PRO A 21 -11.10 2.17 8.23
N LYS A 22 -11.72 3.16 7.59
CA LYS A 22 -12.41 2.96 6.30
C LYS A 22 -11.45 2.55 5.18
N VAL A 23 -10.28 3.19 5.11
CA VAL A 23 -9.27 2.91 4.08
C VAL A 23 -8.62 1.55 4.34
N GLY A 24 -8.33 1.22 5.61
CA GLY A 24 -7.82 -0.09 6.01
C GLY A 24 -8.71 -1.23 5.53
N LEU A 25 -10.03 -1.12 5.75
CA LEU A 25 -11.00 -2.12 5.26
C LEU A 25 -11.00 -2.27 3.74
N LEU A 26 -10.76 -1.20 2.98
CA LEU A 26 -10.65 -1.29 1.52
C LEU A 26 -9.36 -1.98 1.08
N ILE A 27 -8.25 -1.72 1.77
CA ILE A 27 -6.95 -2.36 1.51
C ILE A 27 -7.04 -3.87 1.75
N GLU A 28 -7.72 -4.29 2.82
CA GLU A 28 -7.93 -5.71 3.15
C GLU A 28 -8.61 -6.50 2.03
N ARG A 29 -9.37 -5.84 1.15
CA ARG A 29 -10.07 -6.47 0.02
C ARG A 29 -9.19 -6.73 -1.19
N VAL A 30 -8.01 -6.12 -1.27
CA VAL A 30 -7.14 -6.18 -2.46
C VAL A 30 -5.78 -6.81 -2.19
N VAL A 31 -5.36 -6.92 -0.93
CA VAL A 31 -4.08 -7.56 -0.60
C VAL A 31 -4.13 -9.06 -0.93
N PRO A 32 -3.07 -9.62 -1.55
CA PRO A 32 -3.00 -11.05 -1.88
C PRO A 32 -2.53 -11.87 -0.66
N ALA A 33 -3.19 -11.69 0.49
CA ALA A 33 -2.83 -12.34 1.75
C ALA A 33 -4.06 -12.97 2.41
N ASP A 34 -3.87 -14.13 3.04
CA ASP A 34 -4.87 -14.66 3.97
C ASP A 34 -4.77 -13.89 5.30
N LEU A 35 -5.86 -13.19 5.62
CA LEU A 35 -5.96 -12.34 6.79
C LEU A 35 -6.58 -13.08 7.98
N GLY A 36 -7.40 -14.12 7.79
CA GLY A 36 -8.21 -14.69 8.88
C GLY A 36 -8.90 -13.59 9.72
N ASP A 37 -8.69 -13.63 11.04
CA ASP A 37 -9.24 -12.65 11.99
C ASP A 37 -8.30 -11.48 12.32
N ARG A 38 -7.11 -11.39 11.70
CA ARG A 38 -6.17 -10.28 11.94
C ARG A 38 -6.40 -9.13 10.95
N PRO A 39 -6.11 -7.88 11.34
CA PRO A 39 -6.06 -6.79 10.38
C PRO A 39 -4.95 -7.02 9.35
N ALA A 40 -5.09 -6.38 8.18
CA ALA A 40 -3.97 -6.24 7.25
C ALA A 40 -2.78 -5.55 7.95
N ARG A 41 -1.57 -5.96 7.56
CA ARG A 41 -0.30 -5.44 8.05
C ARG A 41 0.44 -4.71 6.95
N ALA A 42 1.40 -3.87 7.32
CA ALA A 42 2.26 -3.18 6.36
C ALA A 42 2.96 -4.16 5.38
N SER A 43 3.35 -5.35 5.84
CA SER A 43 3.94 -6.40 4.99
C SER A 43 3.02 -6.90 3.87
N ASP A 44 1.70 -6.90 4.08
CA ASP A 44 0.75 -7.45 3.11
C ASP A 44 0.71 -6.60 1.82
N LEU A 45 1.14 -5.32 1.89
CA LEU A 45 1.27 -4.44 0.72
C LEU A 45 2.51 -4.74 -0.13
N LEU A 46 3.57 -5.33 0.43
CA LEU A 46 4.85 -5.52 -0.29
C LEU A 46 4.72 -6.46 -1.49
N PHE A 47 3.71 -7.33 -1.47
CA PHE A 47 3.42 -8.29 -2.54
C PHE A 47 2.23 -7.89 -3.40
N LEU A 48 1.68 -6.68 -3.19
CA LEU A 48 0.68 -6.11 -4.08
C LEU A 48 1.36 -5.46 -5.28
N LEU A 49 1.31 -6.14 -6.43
CA LEU A 49 1.86 -5.60 -7.67
C LEU A 49 1.02 -4.41 -8.16
N PRO A 50 1.65 -3.38 -8.76
CA PRO A 50 0.92 -2.32 -9.44
C PRO A 50 0.02 -2.89 -10.54
N ASN A 51 -1.26 -2.55 -10.52
CA ASN A 51 -2.20 -2.96 -11.56
C ASN A 51 -2.03 -2.15 -12.86
N THR A 52 -1.72 -0.85 -12.74
CA THR A 52 -1.47 0.06 -13.86
C THR A 52 -0.49 1.16 -13.46
N VAL A 53 0.16 1.77 -14.47
CA VAL A 53 1.09 2.90 -14.26
C VAL A 53 0.72 4.02 -15.22
N ILE A 54 0.56 5.23 -14.68
CA ILE A 54 0.46 6.46 -15.49
C ILE A 54 1.86 7.08 -15.53
N ASP A 55 2.52 7.01 -16.68
CA ASP A 55 3.79 7.70 -16.88
C ASP A 55 3.56 9.20 -17.08
N ARG A 56 3.97 10.00 -16.10
CA ARG A 56 3.88 11.47 -16.13
C ARG A 56 5.24 12.13 -16.34
N ARG A 57 6.21 11.45 -16.94
CA ARG A 57 7.53 12.03 -17.27
C ARG A 57 7.45 13.04 -18.40
N ASN A 58 6.58 12.81 -19.39
CA ASN A 58 6.31 13.79 -20.43
C ASN A 58 5.42 14.91 -19.85
N ARG A 59 6.04 15.99 -19.38
CA ARG A 59 5.37 17.19 -18.86
C ARG A 59 5.70 18.38 -19.75
N PRO A 60 5.25 18.38 -21.03
CA PRO A 60 5.47 19.53 -21.88
C PRO A 60 4.76 20.75 -21.28
N GLY A 61 5.39 21.91 -21.40
CA GLY A 61 4.68 23.17 -21.18
C GLY A 61 3.54 23.33 -22.19
N ILE A 62 2.64 24.29 -21.96
CA ILE A 62 1.45 24.51 -22.79
C ILE A 62 1.79 24.65 -24.29
N ALA A 63 2.93 25.28 -24.62
CA ALA A 63 3.39 25.46 -26.00
C ALA A 63 3.85 24.15 -26.69
N LEU A 64 4.06 23.07 -25.94
CA LEU A 64 4.63 21.80 -26.41
C LEU A 64 3.69 20.61 -26.14
N SER A 65 2.43 20.84 -25.76
CA SER A 65 1.48 19.78 -25.38
C SER A 65 0.68 19.20 -26.56
N ALA A 66 1.11 19.44 -27.79
CA ALA A 66 0.46 18.98 -29.02
C ALA A 66 0.78 17.52 -29.33
#